data_AF-A0A916QJT2-F1
#
_entry.id   AF-A0A916QJT2-F1
#
_cell.length_a   1.000
_cell.length_b   1.000
_cell.length_c   1.000
_cell.angle_alpha   90.00
_cell.angle_beta   90.00
_cell.angle_gamma   90.00
#
_symmetry.space_group_name_H-M   'P 1'
#
loop_
_entity.id
_entity.type
_entity.pdbx_description
1 polymer ?
#
loop_
_entity_poly.entity_id
_entity_poly.type
_entity_poly.pdbx_seq_one_letter_code
_entity_poly.pdbx_strand_id
1 'polypeptide(L)'
;MNGSEWAVYDAASGGTAVVASIAAATDGDGDPVTGLFRDTTLTEGEYWLEETRALPGFQLLAQRVPFTVARDGTVTLPAGVSVNVTLVDVDGTPTIRVQDVPALDLPEAGGIGTLTIYLAGAALLAAAGVIAGIGFARRRASAQRDPGEGP
;
A
#
# COMPACT_ATOMS: atom_id res chain seq x y z
N MET A 1 18.56 0.81 -8.86
CA MET A 1 17.36 0.17 -8.27
C MET A 1 16.14 0.90 -8.79
N ASN A 2 15.07 0.22 -9.19
CA ASN A 2 13.87 0.84 -9.78
C ASN A 2 13.03 1.63 -8.74
N GLY A 3 13.64 2.20 -7.71
CA GLY A 3 12.94 2.88 -6.61
C GLY A 3 12.79 2.06 -5.33
N SER A 4 13.28 0.83 -5.22
CA SER A 4 13.50 0.17 -3.93
C SER A 4 14.87 0.56 -3.34
N GLU A 5 15.01 0.52 -2.01
CA GLU A 5 16.26 0.78 -1.28
C GLU A 5 16.53 -0.31 -0.25
N TRP A 6 17.82 -0.59 -0.03
CA TRP A 6 18.28 -1.74 0.72
C TRP A 6 19.45 -1.38 1.62
N ALA A 7 19.52 -2.04 2.77
CA ALA A 7 20.62 -1.93 3.74
C ALA A 7 21.04 -3.32 4.25
N VAL A 8 22.28 -3.44 4.72
CA VAL A 8 22.82 -4.66 5.32
C VAL A 8 23.21 -4.40 6.77
N TYR A 9 22.88 -5.36 7.63
CA TYR A 9 23.18 -5.37 9.05
C TYR A 9 23.96 -6.62 9.42
N ASP A 10 24.72 -6.54 10.50
CA ASP A 10 25.30 -7.69 11.20
C ASP A 10 24.91 -7.66 12.69
N ALA A 11 25.29 -8.70 13.43
CA ALA A 11 25.03 -8.76 14.86
C ALA A 11 25.99 -7.88 15.69
N ALA A 12 27.20 -7.60 15.16
CA ALA A 12 28.27 -6.90 15.86
C ALA A 12 28.01 -5.40 16.00
N SER A 13 27.28 -4.82 15.05
CA SER A 13 26.97 -3.39 14.97
C SER A 13 25.83 -2.93 15.89
N GLY A 14 25.21 -3.86 16.63
CA GLY A 14 24.16 -3.55 17.60
C GLY A 14 22.93 -2.86 17.00
N GLY A 15 22.63 -3.11 15.72
CA GLY A 15 21.49 -2.52 15.01
C GLY A 15 21.84 -1.33 14.10
N THR A 16 23.11 -0.94 14.00
CA THR A 16 23.57 0.01 12.97
C THR A 16 23.81 -0.74 11.65
N ALA A 17 23.42 -0.17 10.52
CA ALA A 17 23.71 -0.80 9.23
C ALA A 17 25.22 -0.81 8.97
N VAL A 18 25.76 -1.95 8.55
CA VAL A 18 27.14 -2.05 8.04
C VAL A 18 27.24 -1.54 6.60
N VAL A 19 26.14 -1.65 5.85
CA VAL A 19 25.95 -0.98 4.56
C VAL A 19 24.60 -0.26 4.62
N ALA A 20 24.62 1.06 4.80
CA ALA A 20 23.40 1.85 5.02
C ALA A 20 22.56 2.06 3.75
N SER A 21 23.21 2.03 2.58
CA SER A 21 22.56 2.13 1.28
C SER A 21 23.39 1.35 0.27
N ILE A 22 22.79 0.35 -0.35
CA ILE A 22 23.45 -0.44 -1.39
C ILE A 22 23.30 0.29 -2.73
N ALA A 23 24.37 0.38 -3.51
CA ALA A 23 24.33 1.01 -4.83
C ALA A 23 23.63 0.10 -5.86
N ALA A 24 23.07 0.72 -6.89
CA ALA A 24 22.63 -0.02 -8.07
C ALA A 24 23.83 -0.77 -8.69
N ALA A 25 23.62 -2.01 -9.11
CA ALA A 25 24.61 -2.70 -9.89
C ALA A 25 24.70 -2.03 -11.27
N THR A 26 25.89 -2.00 -11.84
CA THR A 26 26.11 -1.48 -13.19
C THR A 26 26.52 -2.60 -14.14
N ASP A 27 26.22 -2.43 -15.43
CA ASP A 27 26.74 -3.30 -16.48
C ASP A 27 28.22 -2.98 -16.82
N GLY A 28 28.73 -3.57 -17.90
CA GLY A 28 30.11 -3.39 -18.36
C GLY A 28 30.43 -1.97 -18.84
N ASP A 29 29.41 -1.18 -19.19
CA ASP A 29 29.55 0.20 -19.64
C ASP A 29 29.38 1.20 -18.48
N GLY A 30 29.01 0.70 -17.29
CA GLY A 30 28.80 1.50 -16.09
C GLY A 30 27.35 1.99 -15.91
N ASP A 31 26.43 1.53 -16.75
CA ASP A 31 25.02 1.91 -16.68
C ASP A 31 24.27 1.09 -15.63
N PRO A 32 23.39 1.70 -14.82
CA PRO A 32 22.69 0.99 -13.77
C PRO A 32 21.71 -0.05 -14.31
N VAL A 33 21.85 -1.29 -13.86
CA VAL A 33 20.95 -2.39 -14.16
C VAL A 33 19.68 -2.26 -13.30
N THR A 34 18.53 -2.18 -13.95
CA THR A 34 17.24 -2.05 -13.27
C THR A 34 16.95 -3.29 -12.43
N GLY A 35 16.58 -3.08 -11.17
CA GLY A 35 16.24 -4.16 -10.22
C GLY A 35 17.43 -4.88 -9.61
N LEU A 36 18.67 -4.57 -10.01
CA LEU A 36 19.88 -5.16 -9.45
C LEU A 36 20.64 -4.15 -8.60
N PHE A 37 21.19 -4.64 -7.51
CA PHE A 37 22.06 -3.90 -6.61
C PHE A 37 23.23 -4.78 -6.19
N ARG A 38 24.35 -4.15 -5.83
CA ARG A 38 25.56 -4.87 -5.51
C ARG A 38 26.31 -4.16 -4.40
N ASP A 39 26.74 -4.95 -3.42
CA ASP A 39 27.80 -4.58 -2.50
C ASP A 39 28.97 -5.55 -2.71
N THR A 40 30.20 -5.03 -2.66
CA THR A 40 31.44 -5.81 -2.79
C THR A 40 32.36 -5.63 -1.59
N THR A 41 31.85 -5.06 -0.51
CA THR A 41 32.60 -4.71 0.70
C THR A 41 32.39 -5.72 1.82
N LEU A 42 31.29 -6.49 1.78
CA LEU A 42 31.04 -7.57 2.72
C LEU A 42 32.13 -8.64 2.67
N THR A 43 32.56 -9.07 3.85
CA THR A 43 33.50 -10.18 4.04
C THR A 43 32.76 -11.43 4.54
N GLU A 44 33.49 -12.49 4.85
CA GLU A 44 32.93 -13.67 5.53
C GLU A 44 32.17 -13.26 6.80
N GLY A 45 30.93 -13.73 6.95
CA GLY A 45 30.08 -13.36 8.08
C GLY A 45 28.60 -13.70 7.92
N GLU A 46 27.84 -13.48 8.99
CA GLU A 46 26.38 -13.59 9.02
C GLU A 46 25.75 -12.19 8.98
N TYR A 47 24.76 -12.03 8.11
CA TYR A 47 24.18 -10.74 7.79
C TYR A 47 22.65 -10.80 7.65
N TRP A 48 22.05 -9.62 7.66
CA TRP A 48 20.63 -9.41 7.41
C TRP A 48 20.44 -8.32 6.36
N LEU A 49 19.77 -8.67 5.27
CA LEU A 49 19.36 -7.74 4.23
C LEU A 49 18.00 -7.15 4.58
N GLU A 50 17.92 -5.83 4.69
CA GLU A 50 16.69 -5.09 4.95
C GLU A 50 16.28 -4.31 3.70
N GLU A 51 15.01 -4.42 3.32
CA GLU A 51 14.39 -3.47 2.40
C GLU A 51 14.01 -2.23 3.21
N THR A 52 14.66 -1.10 2.98
CA THR A 52 14.41 0.15 3.70
C THR A 52 13.35 0.99 3.02
N ARG A 53 13.13 0.78 1.71
CA ARG A 53 12.06 1.41 0.94
C ARG A 53 11.57 0.45 -0.15
N ALA A 54 10.27 0.19 -0.16
CA ALA A 54 9.61 -0.60 -1.20
C ALA A 54 9.40 0.21 -2.48
N LEU A 55 9.20 -0.51 -3.58
CA LEU A 55 8.71 0.08 -4.83
C LEU A 55 7.29 0.67 -4.64
N PRO A 56 6.95 1.81 -5.28
CA PRO A 56 5.59 2.33 -5.24
C PRO A 56 4.56 1.28 -5.72
N GLY A 57 3.49 1.11 -4.94
CA GLY A 57 2.45 0.10 -5.22
C GLY A 57 2.76 -1.30 -4.67
N PHE A 58 3.87 -1.49 -3.94
CA PHE A 58 4.26 -2.75 -3.32
C PHE A 58 4.37 -2.62 -1.79
N GLN A 59 4.29 -3.74 -1.10
CA GLN A 59 4.45 -3.84 0.35
C GLN A 59 5.94 -3.89 0.70
N LEU A 60 6.31 -3.18 1.76
CA LEU A 60 7.64 -3.31 2.36
C LEU A 60 7.81 -4.70 2.96
N LEU A 61 8.97 -5.31 2.71
CA LEU A 61 9.31 -6.59 3.33
C LEU A 61 9.27 -6.47 4.86
N ALA A 62 8.40 -7.25 5.50
CA ALA A 62 8.13 -7.11 6.93
C ALA A 62 9.29 -7.57 7.83
N GLN A 63 10.19 -8.41 7.32
CA GLN A 63 11.31 -8.96 8.07
C GLN A 63 12.58 -8.93 7.23
N ARG A 64 13.71 -8.71 7.88
CA ARG A 64 15.02 -8.80 7.25
C ARG A 64 15.30 -10.23 6.79
N VAL A 65 16.00 -10.36 5.66
CA VAL A 65 16.42 -11.64 5.10
C VAL A 65 17.79 -12.01 5.68
N PRO A 66 17.88 -13.08 6.50
CA PRO A 66 19.18 -13.58 6.96
C PRO A 66 19.94 -14.26 5.81
N PHE A 67 21.24 -14.05 5.74
CA PHE A 67 22.14 -14.74 4.82
C PHE A 67 23.55 -14.84 5.40
N THR A 68 24.33 -15.78 4.88
CA THR A 68 25.74 -15.97 5.26
C THR A 68 26.62 -15.82 4.04
N VAL A 69 27.75 -15.12 4.20
CA VAL A 69 28.84 -15.07 3.22
C VAL A 69 29.97 -15.94 3.75
N ALA A 70 30.34 -16.98 3.01
CA ALA A 70 31.48 -17.84 3.34
C ALA A 70 32.80 -17.22 2.88
N ARG A 71 33.92 -17.75 3.39
CA ARG A 71 35.27 -17.27 3.04
C ARG A 71 35.59 -17.29 1.54
N ASP A 72 34.99 -18.22 0.80
CA ASP A 72 35.16 -18.36 -0.65
C ASP A 72 34.21 -17.49 -1.47
N GLY A 73 33.39 -16.65 -0.82
CA GLY A 73 32.40 -15.78 -1.44
C GLY A 73 31.04 -16.45 -1.70
N THR A 74 30.87 -17.73 -1.31
CA THR A 74 29.57 -18.41 -1.42
C THR A 74 28.56 -17.73 -0.50
N VAL A 75 27.36 -17.47 -1.03
CA VAL A 75 26.23 -16.95 -0.25
C VAL A 75 25.25 -18.08 0.04
N THR A 76 24.75 -18.16 1.27
CA THR A 76 23.71 -19.13 1.65
C THR A 76 22.55 -18.45 2.36
N LEU A 77 21.35 -19.02 2.18
CA LEU A 77 20.14 -18.67 2.90
C LEU A 77 19.78 -19.81 3.86
N PRO A 78 19.36 -19.53 5.10
CA PRO A 78 18.88 -20.57 6.00
C PRO A 78 17.56 -21.17 5.49
N ALA A 79 17.28 -22.41 5.91
CA ALA A 79 16.02 -23.07 5.59
C ALA A 79 14.82 -22.31 6.18
N GLY A 80 13.70 -22.28 5.46
CA GLY A 80 12.48 -21.62 5.92
C GLY A 80 12.50 -20.09 5.79
N VAL A 81 13.44 -19.53 5.01
CA VAL A 81 13.34 -18.16 4.53
C VAL A 81 12.00 -17.93 3.80
N SER A 82 11.52 -16.68 3.80
CA SER A 82 10.29 -16.26 3.13
C SER A 82 10.13 -16.83 1.72
N VAL A 83 8.92 -17.22 1.34
CA VAL A 83 8.60 -17.82 0.01
C VAL A 83 8.96 -16.91 -1.16
N ASN A 84 9.02 -15.59 -0.93
CA ASN A 84 9.34 -14.60 -1.93
C ASN A 84 10.85 -14.36 -2.08
N VAL A 85 11.69 -15.11 -1.36
CA VAL A 85 13.13 -14.93 -1.35
C VAL A 85 13.80 -16.22 -1.81
N THR A 86 14.70 -16.09 -2.78
CA THR A 86 15.44 -17.21 -3.35
C THR A 86 16.89 -16.82 -3.60
N LEU A 87 17.78 -17.80 -3.60
CA LEU A 87 19.15 -17.62 -4.08
C LEU A 87 19.21 -18.08 -5.53
N VAL A 88 19.65 -17.20 -6.42
CA VAL A 88 19.82 -17.48 -7.85
C VAL A 88 21.23 -17.11 -8.29
N ASP A 89 21.68 -17.67 -9.40
CA ASP A 89 22.92 -17.24 -10.06
C ASP A 89 22.55 -16.24 -11.17
N VAL A 90 23.20 -15.07 -11.16
CA VAL A 90 23.12 -14.08 -12.23
C VAL A 90 24.55 -13.86 -12.73
N ASP A 91 24.84 -14.34 -13.93
CA ASP A 91 26.14 -14.21 -14.59
C ASP A 91 27.33 -14.67 -13.73
N GLY A 92 27.18 -15.80 -13.03
CA GLY A 92 28.20 -16.37 -12.14
C GLY A 92 28.31 -15.67 -10.79
N THR A 93 27.39 -14.76 -10.47
CA THR A 93 27.31 -14.08 -9.17
C THR A 93 26.12 -14.61 -8.36
N PRO A 94 26.33 -15.15 -7.15
CA PRO A 94 25.23 -15.55 -6.28
C PRO A 94 24.43 -14.30 -5.88
N THR A 95 23.12 -14.35 -6.14
CA THR A 95 22.22 -13.21 -6.02
C THR A 95 21.00 -13.59 -5.19
N ILE A 96 20.74 -12.82 -4.12
CA ILE A 96 19.51 -12.94 -3.36
C ILE A 96 18.41 -12.24 -4.14
N ARG A 97 17.45 -13.01 -4.67
CA ARG A 97 16.29 -12.49 -5.37
C ARG A 97 15.12 -12.37 -4.40
N VAL A 98 14.63 -11.15 -4.23
CA VAL A 98 13.39 -10.84 -3.49
C VAL A 98 12.29 -10.51 -4.50
N GLN A 99 11.11 -11.13 -4.34
CA GLN A 99 9.91 -10.84 -5.12
C GLN A 99 8.97 -9.95 -4.32
N ASP A 100 8.69 -8.75 -4.85
CA ASP A 100 7.81 -7.80 -4.18
C ASP A 100 6.34 -8.24 -4.24
N VAL A 101 5.61 -8.00 -3.16
CA VAL A 101 4.17 -8.28 -3.08
C VAL A 101 3.41 -6.97 -3.31
N PRO A 102 2.46 -6.91 -4.25
CA PRO A 102 1.64 -5.71 -4.45
C PRO A 102 0.96 -5.26 -3.16
N ALA A 103 0.88 -3.95 -2.95
CA ALA A 103 0.08 -3.38 -1.88
C ALA A 103 -1.39 -3.77 -2.09
N LEU A 104 -2.08 -4.08 -0.99
CA LEU A 104 -3.50 -4.39 -1.06
C LEU A 104 -4.28 -3.10 -1.37
N ASP A 105 -4.71 -2.96 -2.62
CA ASP A 105 -5.75 -2.00 -2.97
C ASP A 105 -7.10 -2.58 -2.56
N LEU A 106 -7.61 -2.15 -1.40
CA LEU A 106 -8.99 -2.44 -1.04
C LEU A 106 -9.89 -1.71 -2.05
N PRO A 107 -10.91 -2.40 -2.64
CA PRO A 107 -11.88 -1.70 -3.45
C PRO A 107 -12.52 -0.60 -2.60
N GLU A 108 -12.79 0.57 -3.20
CA GLU A 108 -13.57 1.59 -2.52
C GLU A 108 -14.93 1.01 -2.12
N ALA A 109 -15.07 0.65 -0.84
CA ALA A 109 -16.33 0.19 -0.29
C ALA A 109 -17.18 1.42 0.02
N GLY A 110 -17.93 1.87 -0.96
CA GLY A 110 -18.89 2.95 -0.82
C GLY A 110 -19.26 3.50 -2.18
N GLY A 111 -20.49 3.25 -2.63
CA GLY A 111 -21.03 3.76 -3.89
C GLY A 111 -21.09 5.30 -3.95
N ILE A 112 -22.10 5.87 -4.61
CA ILE A 112 -22.22 7.29 -5.02
C ILE A 112 -22.16 8.34 -3.86
N GLY A 113 -21.82 7.95 -2.64
CA GLY A 113 -21.64 8.81 -1.49
C GLY A 113 -22.97 9.11 -0.80
N THR A 114 -22.92 9.35 0.51
CA THR A 114 -24.13 9.64 1.30
C THR A 114 -24.81 10.95 0.87
N LEU A 115 -24.06 11.86 0.22
CA LEU A 115 -24.58 13.15 -0.23
C LEU A 115 -25.79 13.02 -1.16
N THR A 116 -25.75 12.12 -2.14
CA THR A 116 -26.89 11.85 -3.03
C THR A 116 -28.11 11.32 -2.27
N ILE A 117 -27.88 10.47 -1.27
CA ILE A 117 -28.97 9.92 -0.43
C ILE A 117 -29.60 11.04 0.42
N TYR A 118 -28.79 11.93 0.99
CA TYR A 118 -29.29 13.08 1.74
C TYR A 118 -30.08 14.06 0.86
N LEU A 119 -29.60 14.35 -0.35
CA LEU A 119 -30.31 15.22 -1.29
C LEU A 119 -31.65 14.61 -1.72
N ALA A 120 -31.68 13.30 -2.02
CA ALA A 120 -32.92 12.60 -2.34
C ALA A 120 -33.91 12.60 -1.16
N GLY A 121 -33.42 12.32 0.06
CA GLY A 121 -34.23 12.35 1.28
C GLY A 121 -34.79 13.75 1.59
N ALA A 122 -33.97 14.80 1.48
CA ALA A 122 -34.40 16.18 1.69
C ALA A 122 -35.47 16.62 0.68
N ALA A 123 -35.31 16.24 -0.60
CA ALA A 123 -36.29 16.52 -1.64
C ALA A 123 -37.65 15.84 -1.34
N LEU A 124 -37.64 14.58 -0.90
CA LEU A 124 -38.84 13.85 -0.49
C LEU A 124 -39.55 14.53 0.68
N LEU A 125 -38.81 14.94 1.72
CA LEU A 125 -39.38 15.64 2.88
C LEU A 125 -39.98 17.00 2.50
N ALA A 126 -39.30 17.77 1.63
CA ALA A 126 -39.82 19.05 1.15
C ALA A 126 -41.12 18.87 0.36
N ALA A 127 -41.19 17.87 -0.54
CA ALA A 127 -42.39 17.57 -1.31
C ALA A 127 -43.58 17.18 -0.41
N ALA A 128 -43.34 16.32 0.59
CA ALA A 128 -44.37 15.94 1.57
C ALA A 128 -44.88 17.15 2.37
N GLY A 129 -43.98 18.05 2.79
CA GLY A 129 -44.33 19.28 3.48
C GLY A 129 -45.23 20.21 2.65
N VAL A 130 -44.92 20.41 1.36
CA VAL A 130 -45.74 21.22 0.45
C VAL A 130 -47.14 20.62 0.27
N ILE A 131 -47.23 19.30 0.06
CA ILE A 131 -48.52 18.61 -0.13
C ILE A 131 -49.38 18.74 1.14
N ALA A 132 -48.80 18.50 2.32
CA ALA A 132 -49.49 18.64 3.60
C ALA A 132 -49.96 20.09 3.84
N GLY A 133 -49.13 21.09 3.53
CA GLY A 133 -49.46 22.50 3.64
C GLY A 133 -50.64 22.91 2.75
N ILE A 134 -50.65 22.48 1.48
CA ILE A 134 -51.75 22.73 0.54
C ILE A 134 -53.05 22.08 1.03
N GLY A 135 -52.97 20.83 1.51
CA GLY A 135 -54.13 20.11 2.06
C GLY A 135 -54.74 20.81 3.27
N PHE A 136 -53.90 21.33 4.17
CA PHE A 136 -54.34 22.07 5.34
C PHE A 136 -54.96 23.43 5.00
N ALA A 137 -54.37 24.17 4.06
CA ALA A 137 -54.90 25.44 3.58
C ALA A 137 -56.28 25.27 2.92
N ARG A 138 -56.46 24.20 2.11
CA ARG A 138 -57.75 23.88 1.48
C ARG A 138 -58.83 23.53 2.50
N ARG A 139 -58.51 22.73 3.52
CA ARG A 139 -59.46 22.38 4.60
C ARG A 139 -59.92 23.60 5.40
N ARG A 140 -59.01 24.54 5.68
CA ARG A 140 -59.33 25.81 6.36
C ARG A 140 -60.24 26.72 5.52
N ALA A 141 -60.01 26.81 4.21
CA ALA A 141 -60.84 27.61 3.32
C ALA A 141 -62.27 27.07 3.16
N SER A 142 -62.45 25.74 3.17
CA SER A 142 -63.79 25.12 3.14
C SER A 142 -64.57 25.33 4.44
N ALA A 143 -63.90 25.40 5.59
CA ALA A 143 -64.54 25.64 6.89
C ALA A 143 -65.02 27.10 7.09
N GLN A 144 -64.52 28.05 6.29
CA GLN A 144 -64.92 29.47 6.35
C GLN A 144 -66.00 29.85 5.34
N ARG A 145 -66.39 28.94 4.43
CA ARG A 145 -67.36 29.19 3.35
C ARG A 145 -68.80 28.79 3.67
N ASP A 146 -69.11 28.54 4.94
CA ASP A 146 -70.49 28.30 5.39
C ASP A 146 -71.01 29.47 6.27
N PRO A 147 -71.34 30.64 5.69
CA PRO A 147 -72.30 31.57 6.27
C PRO A 147 -73.70 31.19 5.79
N GLY A 148 -74.57 30.80 6.72
CA GLY A 148 -75.77 30.00 6.42
C GLY A 148 -76.95 30.74 5.77
N GLU A 149 -78.04 30.01 5.61
CA GLU A 149 -79.38 30.58 5.42
C GLU A 149 -80.38 29.82 6.31
N GLY A 150 -81.00 30.55 7.24
CA GLY A 150 -82.28 30.18 7.83
C GLY A 150 -83.39 30.25 6.77
N PRO A 151 -84.56 29.67 7.05
CA PRO A 151 -85.51 30.31 7.97
C PRO A 151 -85.90 29.48 9.20
#